data_AF-A0AAN8NQW9-F1
#
_entry.id   AF-A0AAN8NQW9-F1
#
_cell.length_a   1.000
_cell.length_b   1.000
_cell.length_c   1.000
_cell.angle_alpha   90.00
_cell.angle_beta   90.00
_cell.angle_gamma   90.00
#
_symmetry.space_group_name_H-M   'P 1'
#
loop_
_entity.id
_entity.type
_entity.pdbx_description
1 polymer ?
#
loop_
_entity_poly.entity_id
_entity_poly.type
_entity_poly.pdbx_seq_one_letter_code
_entity_poly.pdbx_strand_id
1 'polypeptide(L)'
;MSGWDDGPVQVDEGEWVPPPMPVTTGETTNNVSSGDKFFEEGADGGDRPRGASGACRKCNEEGHFAAECPNQKCSCCGQKGHSAGKCPTPKCNICNTEGHIPFDCPQKDNQACRHCGETGHMVKECPVRASEPCRNCQQLGHRAAECTNQRKMQFGGVALEGEIEDKDQKIEACWNNMDQASKDRDLDAFKDAFFKYVALCPDSTFSTLQNAFKEEGKFAYSLVAIKKEITGTQVIVDLQGNMGKKFVITFQTSVKGRRTKGAVKDPERFPADDSDNMSRLENAGFVQESYVPWCYNCKETGHVSRACPQERQARDPAEVPTIKCVNCDQEGHRARDCPEERKQRRNPNACRNCGEEGHEAKECEKPRDASNVQCRKCEKMGHFSKDCPDAPKTTCRNCDQEGHRAAECPEPKKGMTCNNCGEEGHRRVDCTNPRKIICNNCDEEGHVGRDCPKPKDPARVKCRNCDEMGHSAKECPKPRDMARIKCNECGEMGHWSRNCTNKSAGGDDSFNATSGGGADHGSAPAVAVDTTQQLWKQDEPEASGGGGW
;
A
#
# COMPACT_ATOMS: atom_id res chain seq x y z
N MET A 1 -58.40 -51.34 1.20
CA MET A 1 -59.15 -51.07 2.45
C MET A 1 -58.13 -50.79 3.53
N SER A 2 -58.25 -49.63 4.20
CA SER A 2 -57.78 -49.25 5.56
C SER A 2 -56.31 -49.55 5.93
N GLY A 3 -55.45 -48.62 6.36
CA GLY A 3 -55.67 -47.33 7.00
C GLY A 3 -55.08 -47.33 8.42
N TRP A 4 -54.04 -46.51 8.63
CA TRP A 4 -53.59 -45.77 9.83
C TRP A 4 -53.42 -46.49 11.19
N ASP A 5 -52.26 -46.30 11.84
CA ASP A 5 -52.23 -45.81 13.24
C ASP A 5 -50.84 -45.22 13.61
N ASP A 6 -50.88 -44.04 14.22
CA ASP A 6 -49.77 -43.22 14.71
C ASP A 6 -49.54 -43.48 16.20
N GLY A 7 -48.28 -43.44 16.64
CA GLY A 7 -47.93 -43.38 18.06
C GLY A 7 -46.61 -42.63 18.28
N PRO A 8 -46.52 -41.68 19.23
CA PRO A 8 -45.34 -40.83 19.43
C PRO A 8 -44.30 -41.49 20.34
N VAL A 9 -43.01 -41.36 20.00
CA VAL A 9 -41.88 -41.80 20.84
C VAL A 9 -41.35 -40.61 21.64
N GLN A 10 -41.34 -40.77 22.96
CA GLN A 10 -40.79 -39.83 23.93
C GLN A 10 -39.26 -39.75 23.79
N VAL A 11 -38.70 -38.54 23.82
CA VAL A 11 -37.26 -38.30 23.91
C VAL A 11 -36.88 -38.18 25.39
N ASP A 12 -35.95 -39.02 25.83
CA ASP A 12 -35.42 -39.06 27.19
C ASP A 12 -34.29 -38.01 27.33
N GLU A 13 -34.36 -37.20 28.37
CA GLU A 13 -33.45 -36.09 28.68
C GLU A 13 -32.16 -36.63 29.31
N GLY A 14 -31.22 -37.05 28.47
CA GLY A 14 -29.85 -37.38 28.87
C GLY A 14 -28.92 -36.17 28.78
N GLU A 15 -28.50 -35.67 29.95
CA GLU A 15 -27.51 -34.60 30.16
C GLU A 15 -26.21 -34.86 29.38
N TRP A 16 -25.88 -33.99 28.42
CA TRP A 16 -24.66 -34.09 27.62
C TRP A 16 -23.48 -33.44 28.37
N VAL A 17 -22.51 -34.26 28.77
CA VAL A 17 -21.24 -33.79 29.35
C VAL A 17 -20.17 -33.75 28.25
N PRO A 18 -19.56 -32.59 27.95
CA PRO A 18 -18.48 -32.50 26.98
C PRO A 18 -17.19 -33.18 27.49
N PRO A 19 -16.42 -33.89 26.64
CA PRO A 19 -15.10 -34.39 27.02
C PRO A 19 -14.09 -33.23 27.16
N PRO A 20 -13.06 -33.37 28.02
CA PRO A 20 -12.12 -32.30 28.31
C PRO A 20 -11.27 -31.96 27.08
N MET A 21 -11.14 -30.66 26.81
CA MET A 21 -10.30 -30.14 25.72
C MET A 21 -8.82 -30.46 26.00
N PRO A 22 -8.05 -30.99 25.04
CA PRO A 22 -6.61 -31.05 25.18
C PRO A 22 -6.06 -29.61 25.15
N VAL A 23 -5.38 -29.23 26.22
CA VAL A 23 -4.57 -28.01 26.31
C VAL A 23 -3.43 -28.14 25.31
N THR A 24 -3.56 -27.53 24.14
CA THR A 24 -2.47 -27.47 23.15
C THR A 24 -1.61 -26.24 23.46
N THR A 25 -0.60 -26.41 24.32
CA THR A 25 0.64 -25.64 24.20
C THR A 25 1.44 -26.26 23.06
N GLY A 26 1.33 -25.69 21.86
CA GLY A 26 2.02 -26.20 20.68
C GLY A 26 1.75 -25.32 19.47
N GLU A 27 2.65 -24.39 19.25
CA GLU A 27 2.65 -23.39 18.19
C GLU A 27 2.54 -24.05 16.80
N THR A 28 1.46 -23.75 16.07
CA THR A 28 1.37 -24.02 14.65
C THR A 28 2.21 -22.98 13.91
N THR A 29 3.43 -23.34 13.50
CA THR A 29 4.21 -22.50 12.58
C THR A 29 3.55 -22.51 11.20
N ASN A 30 2.69 -21.51 10.97
CA ASN A 30 2.35 -21.03 9.64
C ASN A 30 3.64 -20.54 8.98
N ASN A 31 4.03 -21.16 7.86
CA ASN A 31 5.11 -20.64 7.03
C ASN A 31 4.55 -19.48 6.19
N VAL A 32 4.32 -18.35 6.86
CA VAL A 32 4.27 -17.01 6.28
C VAL A 32 5.63 -16.40 6.58
N SER A 33 6.42 -16.17 5.53
CA SER A 33 7.66 -15.42 5.67
C SER A 33 7.35 -13.97 6.04
N SER A 34 7.57 -13.61 7.29
CA SER A 34 7.82 -12.24 7.77
C SER A 34 8.67 -12.38 9.03
N GLY A 35 9.83 -11.73 9.04
CA GLY A 35 10.80 -11.81 10.15
C GLY A 35 10.39 -10.95 11.34
N ASP A 36 10.79 -11.36 12.54
CA ASP A 36 11.72 -10.62 13.40
C ASP A 36 12.03 -11.36 14.72
N LYS A 37 13.34 -11.62 14.91
CA LYS A 37 14.19 -11.76 16.11
C LYS A 37 13.62 -12.18 17.49
N PHE A 38 14.17 -13.26 18.07
CA PHE A 38 14.76 -13.26 19.44
C PHE A 38 15.81 -14.39 19.64
N PHE A 39 16.84 -14.06 20.42
CA PHE A 39 18.07 -14.77 20.87
C PHE A 39 17.68 -15.92 21.86
N GLU A 40 18.24 -17.14 21.89
CA GLU A 40 19.58 -17.56 22.37
C GLU A 40 19.86 -19.07 22.12
N GLU A 41 21.16 -19.39 21.92
CA GLU A 41 21.94 -20.62 22.25
C GLU A 41 21.39 -22.02 21.89
N GLY A 42 21.98 -22.88 21.05
CA GLY A 42 23.21 -22.91 20.26
C GLY A 42 23.37 -24.32 19.65
N ALA A 43 23.85 -24.43 18.41
CA ALA A 43 24.59 -25.58 17.84
C ALA A 43 24.86 -25.36 16.33
N ASP A 44 26.04 -24.82 16.02
CA ASP A 44 26.87 -25.07 14.83
C ASP A 44 26.19 -25.18 13.45
N GLY A 45 25.65 -24.06 12.95
CA GLY A 45 25.32 -23.86 11.54
C GLY A 45 26.36 -23.00 10.83
N GLY A 46 27.48 -23.59 10.43
CA GLY A 46 28.58 -22.89 9.77
C GLY A 46 28.17 -22.07 8.54
N ASP A 47 28.66 -20.84 8.49
CA ASP A 47 28.64 -19.91 7.38
C ASP A 47 28.90 -20.60 6.03
N ARG A 48 27.87 -20.68 5.18
CA ARG A 48 28.09 -21.00 3.76
C ARG A 48 28.43 -19.68 3.04
N PRO A 49 29.64 -19.51 2.49
CA PRO A 49 30.00 -18.31 1.76
C PRO A 49 29.07 -18.17 0.55
N ARG A 50 28.55 -16.95 0.33
CA ARG A 50 27.79 -16.59 -0.87
C ARG A 50 28.67 -16.92 -2.08
N GLY A 51 28.30 -17.98 -2.80
CA GLY A 51 29.03 -18.44 -3.98
C GLY A 51 29.27 -17.30 -4.97
N ALA A 52 30.51 -17.21 -5.44
CA ALA A 52 30.96 -16.25 -6.44
C ALA A 52 30.06 -16.28 -7.68
N SER A 53 29.87 -15.10 -8.27
CA SER A 53 29.11 -14.90 -9.50
C SER A 53 29.70 -15.71 -10.66
N GLY A 54 29.15 -16.89 -10.93
CA GLY A 54 29.57 -17.77 -12.04
C GLY A 54 29.57 -19.26 -11.70
N ALA A 55 29.50 -19.62 -10.41
CA ALA A 55 29.46 -21.02 -9.99
C ALA A 55 28.07 -21.67 -10.15
N CYS A 56 28.05 -22.93 -10.57
CA CYS A 56 26.86 -23.76 -10.66
C CYS A 56 26.21 -23.91 -9.27
N ARG A 57 24.96 -23.48 -9.11
CA ARG A 57 24.26 -23.55 -7.82
C ARG A 57 23.97 -24.96 -7.29
N LYS A 58 24.24 -26.02 -8.07
CA LYS A 58 24.03 -27.42 -7.65
C LYS A 58 25.28 -28.09 -7.10
N CYS A 59 26.47 -27.75 -7.62
CA CYS A 59 27.75 -28.33 -7.18
C CYS A 59 28.81 -27.29 -6.78
N ASN A 60 28.49 -26.00 -6.91
CA ASN A 60 29.35 -24.85 -6.63
C ASN A 60 30.64 -24.79 -7.45
N GLU A 61 30.68 -25.48 -8.59
CA GLU A 61 31.81 -25.44 -9.54
C GLU A 61 31.53 -24.45 -10.67
N GLU A 62 32.56 -23.77 -11.15
CA GLU A 62 32.47 -22.80 -12.24
C GLU A 62 32.48 -23.50 -13.62
N GLY A 63 32.06 -22.78 -14.67
CA GLY A 63 32.14 -23.26 -16.06
C GLY A 63 30.92 -24.01 -16.60
N HIS A 64 29.84 -24.17 -15.83
CA HIS A 64 28.59 -24.75 -16.32
C HIS A 64 27.35 -24.22 -15.59
N PHE A 65 26.20 -24.21 -16.26
CA PHE A 65 24.93 -23.82 -15.66
C PHE A 65 24.30 -24.96 -14.87
N ALA A 66 23.47 -24.62 -13.87
CA ALA A 66 22.78 -25.62 -13.06
C ALA A 66 21.90 -26.59 -13.87
N ALA A 67 21.45 -26.22 -15.06
CA ALA A 67 20.69 -27.10 -15.96
C ALA A 67 21.56 -28.21 -16.59
N GLU A 68 22.85 -27.93 -16.79
CA GLU A 68 23.83 -28.79 -17.48
C GLU A 68 24.90 -29.31 -16.51
N CYS A 69 24.59 -29.31 -15.22
CA CYS A 69 25.51 -29.68 -14.17
C CYS A 69 25.90 -31.17 -14.29
N PRO A 70 27.15 -31.51 -14.67
CA PRO A 70 27.59 -32.90 -14.75
C PRO A 70 27.59 -33.57 -13.37
N ASN A 71 27.73 -32.75 -12.32
CA ASN A 71 27.67 -33.17 -10.93
C ASN A 71 26.26 -33.13 -10.32
N GLN A 72 25.19 -32.99 -11.14
CA GLN A 72 23.82 -33.04 -10.62
C GLN A 72 23.54 -34.44 -10.07
N LYS A 73 23.37 -34.53 -8.75
CA LYS A 73 22.88 -35.75 -8.10
C LYS A 73 21.41 -35.96 -8.44
N CYS A 74 21.09 -37.14 -8.94
CA CYS A 74 19.73 -37.58 -9.19
C CYS A 74 18.97 -37.71 -7.86
N SER A 75 17.80 -37.07 -7.74
CA SER A 75 16.97 -37.17 -6.53
C SER A 75 16.33 -38.56 -6.34
N CYS A 76 16.37 -39.43 -7.35
CA CYS A 76 15.86 -40.79 -7.28
C CYS A 76 16.92 -41.80 -6.82
N CYS A 77 18.14 -41.77 -7.38
CA CYS A 77 19.17 -42.77 -7.08
C CYS A 77 20.44 -42.21 -6.43
N GLY A 78 20.55 -40.89 -6.26
CA GLY A 78 21.72 -40.20 -5.70
C GLY A 78 22.93 -40.12 -6.63
N GLN A 79 22.94 -40.85 -7.75
CA GLN A 79 24.05 -40.85 -8.71
C GLN A 79 24.10 -39.54 -9.52
N LYS A 80 25.31 -39.14 -9.89
CA LYS A 80 25.57 -37.92 -10.68
C LYS A 80 25.37 -38.20 -12.18
N GLY A 81 25.12 -37.14 -12.95
CA GLY A 81 25.12 -37.19 -14.42
C GLY A 81 23.75 -37.38 -15.10
N HIS A 82 22.66 -37.47 -14.34
CA HIS A 82 21.29 -37.51 -14.90
C HIS A 82 20.26 -36.86 -13.97
N SER A 83 19.12 -36.45 -14.54
CA SER A 83 18.00 -35.91 -13.78
C SER A 83 17.05 -37.03 -13.31
N ALA A 84 16.27 -36.74 -12.26
CA ALA A 84 15.30 -37.68 -11.69
C ALA A 84 14.34 -38.32 -12.72
N GLY A 85 13.96 -37.57 -13.76
CA GLY A 85 13.07 -38.05 -14.83
C GLY A 85 13.73 -38.91 -15.90
N LYS A 86 15.07 -38.95 -15.98
CA LYS A 86 15.84 -39.81 -16.91
C LYS A 86 16.68 -40.84 -16.13
N CYS A 87 16.26 -41.17 -14.92
CA CYS A 87 16.96 -42.10 -14.05
C CYS A 87 16.77 -43.53 -14.57
N PRO A 88 17.87 -44.27 -14.85
CA PRO A 88 17.77 -45.66 -15.28
C PRO A 88 17.27 -46.59 -14.17
N THR A 89 17.41 -46.19 -12.90
CA THR A 89 16.98 -46.94 -11.72
C THR A 89 16.18 -46.04 -10.75
N PRO A 90 14.95 -45.62 -11.10
CA PRO A 90 14.18 -44.75 -10.23
C PRO A 90 13.81 -45.51 -8.95
N LYS A 91 14.19 -44.96 -7.79
CA LYS A 91 13.65 -45.40 -6.48
C LYS A 91 12.39 -44.62 -6.18
N CYS A 92 11.33 -45.34 -5.86
CA CYS A 92 10.10 -44.73 -5.40
C CYS A 92 10.28 -44.22 -3.97
N ASN A 93 9.99 -42.94 -3.72
CA ASN A 93 10.08 -42.36 -2.36
C ASN A 93 8.85 -42.66 -1.48
N ILE A 94 7.85 -43.41 -1.99
CA ILE A 94 6.66 -43.82 -1.25
C ILE A 94 6.86 -45.21 -0.63
N CYS A 95 7.30 -46.19 -1.43
CA CYS A 95 7.52 -47.57 -0.99
C CYS A 95 9.00 -47.99 -0.92
N ASN A 96 9.93 -47.08 -1.24
CA ASN A 96 11.38 -47.31 -1.27
C ASN A 96 11.86 -48.44 -2.19
N THR A 97 11.00 -48.95 -3.10
CA THR A 97 11.39 -49.97 -4.08
C THR A 97 11.93 -49.35 -5.36
N GLU A 98 12.87 -50.03 -6.00
CA GLU A 98 13.44 -49.67 -7.29
C GLU A 98 12.51 -50.07 -8.45
N GLY A 99 12.58 -49.33 -9.56
CA GLY A 99 11.94 -49.70 -10.84
C GLY A 99 10.70 -48.88 -11.23
N HIS A 100 10.20 -48.00 -10.36
CA HIS A 100 9.10 -47.08 -10.69
C HIS A 100 9.25 -45.73 -9.99
N ILE A 101 8.66 -44.69 -10.58
CA ILE A 101 8.57 -43.37 -9.96
C ILE A 101 7.36 -43.32 -9.00
N PRO A 102 7.30 -42.37 -8.04
CA PRO A 102 6.19 -42.25 -7.10
C PRO A 102 4.80 -42.17 -7.75
N PHE A 103 4.73 -41.66 -8.98
CA PHE A 103 3.51 -41.61 -9.76
C PHE A 103 3.00 -43.00 -10.20
N ASP A 104 3.86 -44.01 -10.35
CA ASP A 104 3.52 -45.37 -10.78
C ASP A 104 3.61 -46.38 -9.62
N CYS A 105 3.67 -45.88 -8.38
CA CYS A 105 3.79 -46.73 -7.21
C CYS A 105 2.52 -47.58 -7.01
N PRO A 106 2.62 -48.90 -6.78
CA PRO A 106 1.47 -49.73 -6.44
C PRO A 106 0.97 -49.50 -5.00
N GLN A 107 1.72 -48.76 -4.17
CA GLN A 107 1.42 -48.45 -2.77
C GLN A 107 1.20 -46.94 -2.55
N LYS A 108 0.53 -46.24 -3.46
CA LYS A 108 0.31 -44.77 -3.35
C LYS A 108 -0.43 -44.40 -2.07
N ASP A 109 -1.28 -45.29 -1.58
CA ASP A 109 -2.12 -45.09 -0.41
C ASP A 109 -1.33 -45.17 0.91
N ASN A 110 -0.09 -45.68 0.90
CA ASN A 110 0.81 -45.64 2.05
C ASN A 110 1.40 -44.24 2.29
N GLN A 111 1.20 -43.29 1.37
CA GLN A 111 1.58 -41.90 1.60
C GLN A 111 0.60 -41.24 2.57
N ALA A 112 1.13 -40.72 3.67
CA ALA A 112 0.35 -39.91 4.61
C ALA A 112 -0.32 -38.73 3.87
N CYS A 113 -1.62 -38.57 4.07
CA CYS A 113 -2.38 -37.45 3.57
C CYS A 113 -1.76 -36.15 4.09
N ARG A 114 -1.41 -35.22 3.20
CA ARG A 114 -0.78 -33.95 3.60
C ARG A 114 -1.69 -33.00 4.39
N HIS A 115 -2.96 -33.35 4.55
CA HIS A 115 -3.92 -32.56 5.31
C HIS A 115 -4.16 -33.10 6.73
N CYS A 116 -4.40 -34.42 6.89
CA CYS A 116 -4.66 -35.01 8.21
C CYS A 116 -3.51 -35.89 8.76
N GLY A 117 -2.49 -36.19 7.96
CA GLY A 117 -1.36 -37.03 8.34
C GLY A 117 -1.62 -38.54 8.32
N GLU A 118 -2.87 -38.98 8.14
CA GLU A 118 -3.23 -40.40 8.08
C GLU A 118 -2.95 -41.01 6.70
N THR A 119 -2.59 -42.29 6.67
CA THR A 119 -2.40 -43.08 5.44
C THR A 119 -3.70 -43.75 5.02
N GLY A 120 -3.80 -44.17 3.75
CA GLY A 120 -4.92 -44.96 3.23
C GLY A 120 -5.93 -44.19 2.38
N HIS A 121 -5.71 -42.88 2.15
CA HIS A 121 -6.54 -42.05 1.27
C HIS A 121 -5.74 -40.92 0.62
N MET A 122 -6.20 -40.45 -0.54
CA MET A 122 -5.65 -39.24 -1.16
C MET A 122 -6.22 -37.98 -0.49
N VAL A 123 -5.49 -36.86 -0.58
CA VAL A 123 -5.95 -35.52 -0.14
C VAL A 123 -7.35 -35.13 -0.65
N LYS A 124 -7.78 -35.68 -1.79
CA LYS A 124 -9.12 -35.44 -2.35
C LYS A 124 -10.22 -36.18 -1.60
N GLU A 125 -9.92 -37.33 -1.02
CA GLU A 125 -10.80 -38.28 -0.33
C GLU A 125 -10.60 -38.24 1.20
N CYS A 126 -9.92 -37.20 1.69
CA CYS A 126 -9.65 -37.03 3.12
C CYS A 126 -10.96 -36.84 3.91
N PRO A 127 -11.26 -37.69 4.90
CA PRO A 127 -12.49 -37.62 5.67
C PRO A 127 -12.58 -36.32 6.50
N VAL A 128 -11.46 -35.88 7.07
CA VAL A 128 -11.36 -34.58 7.77
C VAL A 128 -11.72 -33.41 6.85
N ARG A 129 -11.34 -33.48 5.58
CA ARG A 129 -11.65 -32.44 4.59
C ARG A 129 -13.13 -32.47 4.17
N ALA A 130 -13.78 -33.63 4.20
CA ALA A 130 -15.22 -33.74 3.98
C ALA A 130 -16.03 -33.17 5.15
N SER A 131 -15.46 -33.20 6.36
CA SER A 131 -16.04 -32.58 7.56
C SER A 131 -15.69 -31.09 7.75
N GLU A 132 -14.96 -30.46 6.82
CA GLU A 132 -14.76 -29.01 6.86
C GLU A 132 -16.01 -28.28 6.36
N PRO A 133 -16.45 -27.19 7.03
CA PRO A 133 -17.56 -26.37 6.55
C PRO A 133 -17.20 -25.67 5.24
N CYS A 134 -18.15 -25.64 4.32
CA CYS A 134 -18.02 -24.92 3.06
C CYS A 134 -17.70 -23.45 3.31
N ARG A 135 -16.63 -22.91 2.71
CA ARG A 135 -16.22 -21.50 2.89
C ARG A 135 -17.25 -20.48 2.39
N ASN A 136 -18.23 -20.90 1.59
CA ASN A 136 -19.31 -20.04 1.11
C ASN A 136 -20.55 -20.03 2.02
N CYS A 137 -21.10 -21.20 2.36
CA CYS A 137 -22.36 -21.32 3.11
C CYS A 137 -22.22 -21.90 4.53
N GLN A 138 -21.03 -22.36 4.92
CA GLN A 138 -20.69 -22.98 6.20
C GLN A 138 -21.39 -24.32 6.50
N GLN A 139 -22.12 -24.91 5.55
CA GLN A 139 -22.63 -26.27 5.67
C GLN A 139 -21.54 -27.30 5.35
N LEU A 140 -21.65 -28.49 5.95
CA LEU A 140 -20.72 -29.60 5.76
C LEU A 140 -20.98 -30.37 4.46
N GLY A 141 -20.02 -31.19 4.03
CA GLY A 141 -20.22 -32.20 2.99
C GLY A 141 -20.01 -31.76 1.54
N HIS A 142 -19.69 -30.49 1.27
CA HIS A 142 -19.38 -30.01 -0.09
C HIS A 142 -18.33 -28.90 -0.09
N ARG A 143 -17.72 -28.65 -1.26
CA ARG A 143 -16.74 -27.57 -1.45
C ARG A 143 -17.41 -26.30 -1.98
N ALA A 144 -16.77 -25.15 -1.82
CA ALA A 144 -17.25 -23.89 -2.40
C ALA A 144 -17.48 -23.96 -3.92
N ALA A 145 -16.68 -24.77 -4.63
CA ALA A 145 -16.85 -25.01 -6.07
C ALA A 145 -18.14 -25.76 -6.44
N GLU A 146 -18.71 -26.53 -5.51
CA GLU A 146 -19.92 -27.34 -5.68
C GLU A 146 -21.10 -26.76 -4.88
N CYS A 147 -20.91 -25.58 -4.27
CA CYS A 147 -21.90 -24.94 -3.41
C CYS A 147 -22.97 -24.23 -4.24
N THR A 148 -24.20 -24.72 -4.17
CA THR A 148 -25.39 -24.04 -4.72
C THR A 148 -26.11 -23.17 -3.70
N ASN A 149 -25.75 -23.29 -2.42
CA ASN A 149 -26.35 -22.54 -1.33
C ASN A 149 -26.00 -21.05 -1.38
N GLN A 150 -26.90 -20.24 -0.80
CA GLN A 150 -26.65 -18.83 -0.54
C GLN A 150 -25.42 -18.66 0.35
N ARG A 151 -24.68 -17.58 0.10
CA ARG A 151 -23.52 -17.21 0.91
C ARG A 151 -23.99 -16.83 2.31
N LYS A 152 -23.33 -17.37 3.34
CA LYS A 152 -23.55 -16.91 4.70
C LYS A 152 -22.86 -15.57 4.88
N MET A 153 -23.62 -14.49 4.82
CA MET A 153 -23.11 -13.14 5.02
C MET A 153 -22.80 -12.93 6.50
N GLN A 154 -21.56 -12.56 6.80
CA GLN A 154 -21.16 -12.11 8.13
C GLN A 154 -21.12 -10.58 8.10
N PHE A 155 -22.21 -9.97 8.57
CA PHE A 155 -22.26 -8.53 8.82
C PHE A 155 -22.08 -8.31 10.33
N GLY A 156 -21.23 -7.35 10.71
CA GLY A 156 -20.92 -7.04 12.10
C GLY A 156 -19.53 -7.51 12.53
N GLY A 157 -18.60 -6.57 12.64
CA GLY A 157 -17.37 -6.75 13.41
C GLY A 157 -17.62 -6.28 14.85
N VAL A 158 -17.23 -7.12 15.82
CA VAL A 158 -17.45 -6.95 17.26
C VAL A 158 -18.93 -6.89 17.63
N ALA A 159 -19.37 -7.84 18.45
CA ALA A 159 -20.73 -7.88 18.95
C ALA A 159 -21.14 -6.52 19.53
N LEU A 160 -22.42 -6.17 19.40
CA LEU A 160 -23.07 -5.28 20.37
C LEU A 160 -23.15 -6.03 21.70
N GLU A 161 -22.00 -6.37 22.29
CA GLU A 161 -21.86 -6.92 23.62
C GLU A 161 -21.88 -5.73 24.59
N GLY A 162 -23.09 -5.43 25.07
CA GLY A 162 -23.38 -4.35 26.01
C GLY A 162 -24.89 -4.09 26.14
N GLU A 163 -25.45 -4.43 27.30
CA GLU A 163 -26.66 -3.96 28.03
C GLU A 163 -27.97 -3.59 27.31
N ILE A 164 -28.13 -3.83 26.01
CA ILE A 164 -29.43 -3.68 25.34
C ILE A 164 -29.95 -5.06 24.99
N GLU A 165 -30.89 -5.59 25.79
CA GLU A 165 -31.51 -6.89 25.54
C GLU A 165 -32.55 -6.83 24.39
N ASP A 166 -33.11 -5.64 24.14
CA ASP A 166 -34.15 -5.42 23.15
C ASP A 166 -33.59 -5.18 21.73
N LYS A 167 -34.09 -5.97 20.78
CA LYS A 167 -33.71 -5.90 19.36
C LYS A 167 -34.13 -4.56 18.74
N ASP A 168 -35.28 -4.02 19.12
CA ASP A 168 -35.81 -2.79 18.53
C ASP A 168 -34.98 -1.58 18.94
N GLN A 169 -34.55 -1.52 20.21
CA GLN A 169 -33.64 -0.50 20.71
C GLN A 169 -32.26 -0.55 20.02
N LYS A 170 -31.76 -1.74 19.71
CA LYS A 170 -30.52 -1.90 18.94
C LYS A 170 -30.66 -1.40 17.50
N ILE A 171 -31.83 -1.60 16.88
CA ILE A 171 -32.14 -1.11 15.55
C ILE A 171 -32.16 0.42 15.54
N GLU A 172 -32.84 1.03 16.51
CA GLU A 172 -32.89 2.49 16.68
C GLU A 172 -31.50 3.08 16.94
N ALA A 173 -30.70 2.43 17.80
CA ALA A 173 -29.32 2.84 18.07
C ALA A 173 -28.46 2.82 16.80
N CYS A 174 -28.58 1.78 15.95
CA CYS A 174 -27.88 1.74 14.67
C CYS A 174 -28.30 2.91 13.76
N TRP A 175 -29.59 3.21 13.67
CA TRP A 175 -30.11 4.33 12.88
C TRP A 175 -29.60 5.69 13.38
N ASN A 176 -29.60 5.91 14.70
CA ASN A 176 -29.07 7.13 15.31
C ASN A 176 -27.56 7.29 15.07
N ASN A 177 -26.81 6.19 15.15
CA ASN A 177 -25.38 6.19 14.84
C ASN A 177 -25.12 6.50 13.35
N MET A 178 -25.95 5.99 12.44
CA MET A 178 -25.89 6.36 11.02
C MET A 178 -26.19 7.84 10.80
N ASP A 179 -27.16 8.41 11.53
CA ASP A 179 -27.53 9.83 11.41
C ASP A 179 -26.40 10.74 11.90
N GLN A 180 -25.82 10.40 13.05
CA GLN A 180 -24.67 11.11 13.60
C GLN A 180 -23.46 11.04 12.66
N ALA A 181 -23.09 9.84 12.19
CA ALA A 181 -21.98 9.66 11.23
C ALA A 181 -22.21 10.41 9.90
N SER A 182 -23.47 10.49 9.46
CA SER A 182 -23.88 11.28 8.30
C SER A 182 -23.64 12.78 8.50
N LYS A 183 -24.01 13.33 9.67
CA LYS A 183 -23.76 14.73 10.05
C LYS A 183 -22.26 15.02 10.12
N ASP A 184 -21.50 14.11 10.71
CA ASP A 184 -20.05 14.24 10.90
C ASP A 184 -19.24 13.98 9.61
N ARG A 185 -19.92 13.58 8.51
CA ARG A 185 -19.30 13.18 7.24
C ARG A 185 -18.28 12.05 7.42
N ASP A 186 -18.52 11.17 8.39
CA ASP A 186 -17.72 9.98 8.63
C ASP A 186 -18.32 8.78 7.88
N LEU A 187 -17.68 8.40 6.78
CA LEU A 187 -18.15 7.30 5.93
C LEU A 187 -17.92 5.93 6.58
N ASP A 188 -16.86 5.78 7.38
CA ASP A 188 -16.48 4.49 7.92
C ASP A 188 -17.34 4.17 9.15
N ALA A 189 -17.62 5.15 10.00
CA ALA A 189 -18.62 5.04 11.06
C ALA A 189 -20.03 4.77 10.50
N PHE A 190 -20.40 5.41 9.38
CA PHE A 190 -21.68 5.16 8.72
C PHE A 190 -21.79 3.71 8.22
N LYS A 191 -20.73 3.19 7.57
CA LYS A 191 -20.71 1.79 7.10
C LYS A 191 -20.77 0.79 8.25
N ASP A 192 -20.06 1.05 9.34
CA ASP A 192 -20.08 0.19 10.52
C ASP A 192 -21.50 0.10 11.10
N ALA A 193 -22.16 1.24 11.33
CA ALA A 193 -23.54 1.29 11.81
C ALA A 193 -24.53 0.66 10.81
N PHE A 194 -24.32 0.87 9.50
CA PHE A 194 -25.11 0.23 8.44
C PHE A 194 -25.00 -1.30 8.48
N PHE A 195 -23.79 -1.85 8.59
CA PHE A 195 -23.62 -3.31 8.63
C PHE A 195 -24.16 -3.92 9.92
N LYS A 196 -24.11 -3.19 11.05
CA LYS A 196 -24.77 -3.60 12.29
C LYS A 196 -26.30 -3.62 12.15
N TYR A 197 -26.89 -2.61 11.49
CA TYR A 197 -28.31 -2.61 11.18
C TYR A 197 -28.72 -3.81 10.31
N VAL A 198 -27.97 -4.07 9.23
CA VAL A 198 -28.25 -5.21 8.32
C VAL A 198 -28.14 -6.55 9.05
N ALA A 199 -27.20 -6.68 10.00
CA ALA A 199 -27.07 -7.89 10.81
C ALA A 199 -28.31 -8.15 11.70
N LEU A 200 -28.99 -7.09 12.17
CA LEU A 200 -30.22 -7.18 12.98
C LEU A 200 -31.46 -7.42 12.12
N CYS A 201 -31.48 -6.91 10.88
CA CYS A 201 -32.59 -6.96 9.94
C CYS A 201 -32.22 -7.68 8.64
N PRO A 202 -32.08 -9.02 8.65
CA PRO A 202 -31.57 -9.80 7.50
C PRO A 202 -32.50 -9.78 6.27
N ASP A 203 -33.80 -9.48 6.46
CA ASP A 203 -34.77 -9.39 5.36
C ASP A 203 -34.68 -8.06 4.59
N SER A 204 -33.84 -7.13 5.04
CA SER A 204 -33.67 -5.83 4.40
C SER A 204 -33.01 -5.97 3.02
N THR A 205 -33.55 -5.29 2.02
CA THR A 205 -32.96 -5.17 0.69
C THR A 205 -32.33 -3.79 0.48
N PHE A 206 -31.40 -3.65 -0.48
CA PHE A 206 -30.85 -2.33 -0.80
C PHE A 206 -31.93 -1.33 -1.26
N SER A 207 -32.95 -1.79 -1.98
CA SER A 207 -34.06 -0.94 -2.45
C SER A 207 -34.90 -0.42 -1.27
N THR A 208 -35.24 -1.29 -0.31
CA THR A 208 -35.98 -0.87 0.90
C THR A 208 -35.18 0.12 1.73
N LEU A 209 -33.87 -0.09 1.87
CA LEU A 209 -32.98 0.81 2.61
C LEU A 209 -32.83 2.16 1.91
N GLN A 210 -32.69 2.16 0.58
CA GLN A 210 -32.59 3.40 -0.18
C GLN A 210 -33.89 4.23 -0.12
N ASN A 211 -35.06 3.59 -0.07
CA ASN A 211 -36.33 4.28 0.14
C ASN A 211 -36.40 4.89 1.55
N ALA A 212 -36.03 4.13 2.58
CA ALA A 212 -35.97 4.66 3.95
C ALA A 212 -35.02 5.86 4.06
N PHE A 213 -33.87 5.82 3.37
CA PHE A 213 -32.92 6.95 3.35
C PHE A 213 -33.51 8.19 2.68
N LYS A 214 -34.36 8.01 1.67
CA LYS A 214 -35.05 9.10 0.96
C LYS A 214 -36.20 9.69 1.78
N GLU A 215 -37.00 8.84 2.42
CA GLU A 215 -38.15 9.26 3.23
C GLU A 215 -37.71 10.09 4.44
N GLU A 216 -36.65 9.66 5.13
CA GLU A 216 -36.14 10.44 6.26
C GLU A 216 -35.41 11.71 5.83
N GLY A 217 -34.72 11.69 4.68
CA GLY A 217 -33.97 12.83 4.16
C GLY A 217 -32.80 13.29 5.05
N LYS A 218 -32.46 12.52 6.10
CA LYS A 218 -31.42 12.86 7.09
C LYS A 218 -30.01 12.46 6.65
N PHE A 219 -29.90 11.47 5.78
CA PHE A 219 -28.60 10.93 5.40
C PHE A 219 -27.94 11.70 4.26
N ALA A 220 -26.70 12.09 4.50
CA ALA A 220 -25.81 12.69 3.54
C ALA A 220 -25.31 11.69 2.49
N TYR A 221 -25.55 10.39 2.67
CA TYR A 221 -25.12 9.29 1.81
C TYR A 221 -26.32 8.56 1.20
N SER A 222 -26.14 8.09 -0.02
CA SER A 222 -27.07 7.23 -0.76
C SER A 222 -26.36 5.96 -1.22
N LEU A 223 -27.10 4.87 -1.32
CA LEU A 223 -26.67 3.62 -1.93
C LEU A 223 -26.71 3.78 -3.45
N VAL A 224 -25.55 3.68 -4.09
CA VAL A 224 -25.39 3.85 -5.53
C VAL A 224 -24.86 2.56 -6.14
N ALA A 225 -25.63 1.97 -7.04
CA ALA A 225 -25.26 0.77 -7.77
C ALA A 225 -24.47 1.13 -9.03
N ILE A 226 -23.15 0.84 -9.01
CA ILE A 226 -22.24 1.13 -10.12
C ILE A 226 -21.85 -0.14 -10.87
N LYS A 227 -21.68 -0.04 -12.19
CA LYS A 227 -21.10 -1.13 -12.98
C LYS A 227 -19.58 -1.09 -12.80
N LYS A 228 -19.00 -2.18 -12.30
CA LYS A 228 -17.54 -2.30 -12.10
C LYS A 228 -17.09 -3.64 -12.66
N GLU A 229 -16.00 -3.62 -13.42
CA GLU A 229 -15.34 -4.84 -13.84
C GLU A 229 -14.75 -5.54 -12.61
N ILE A 230 -15.20 -6.77 -12.38
CA ILE A 230 -14.70 -7.65 -11.33
C ILE A 230 -13.72 -8.65 -11.94
N THR A 231 -12.73 -9.06 -11.17
CA THR A 231 -11.83 -10.14 -11.61
C THR A 231 -12.57 -11.48 -11.54
N GLY A 232 -12.10 -12.47 -12.28
CA GLY A 232 -12.73 -13.81 -12.27
C GLY A 232 -12.68 -14.56 -10.93
N THR A 233 -11.89 -14.07 -9.97
CA THR A 233 -11.83 -14.54 -8.58
C THR A 233 -12.84 -13.85 -7.66
N GLN A 234 -13.56 -12.85 -8.18
CA GLN A 234 -14.51 -12.04 -7.43
C GLN A 234 -15.93 -12.34 -7.88
N VAL A 235 -16.87 -12.24 -6.94
CA VAL A 235 -18.31 -12.37 -7.17
C VAL A 235 -19.01 -11.24 -6.42
N ILE A 236 -20.12 -10.76 -6.97
CA ILE A 236 -20.94 -9.75 -6.30
C ILE A 236 -22.10 -10.47 -5.60
N VAL A 237 -22.26 -10.18 -4.30
CA VAL A 237 -23.21 -10.84 -3.41
C VAL A 237 -24.11 -9.79 -2.74
N ASP A 238 -25.44 -10.00 -2.74
CA ASP A 238 -26.38 -9.11 -2.04
C ASP A 238 -26.39 -9.32 -0.52
N LEU A 239 -27.27 -8.59 0.19
CA LEU A 239 -27.39 -8.69 1.65
C LEU A 239 -27.87 -10.08 2.09
N GLN A 240 -28.67 -10.74 1.28
CA GLN A 240 -29.22 -12.06 1.57
C GLN A 240 -28.30 -13.22 1.14
N GLY A 241 -27.12 -12.92 0.59
CA GLY A 241 -26.15 -13.94 0.21
C GLY A 241 -26.35 -14.50 -1.20
N ASN A 242 -27.24 -13.94 -2.01
CA ASN A 242 -27.40 -14.34 -3.41
C ASN A 242 -26.23 -13.82 -4.24
N MET A 243 -25.56 -14.76 -4.93
CA MET A 243 -24.38 -14.50 -5.75
C MET A 243 -24.76 -14.09 -7.18
N GLY A 244 -23.78 -13.58 -7.94
CA GLY A 244 -23.95 -13.30 -9.38
C GLY A 244 -24.65 -11.98 -9.70
N LYS A 245 -24.62 -11.03 -8.76
CA LYS A 245 -25.14 -9.67 -8.98
C LYS A 245 -24.28 -8.92 -10.00
N LYS A 246 -24.87 -7.92 -10.67
CA LYS A 246 -24.22 -7.19 -11.78
C LYS A 246 -23.58 -5.87 -11.35
N PHE A 247 -24.11 -5.25 -10.31
CA PHE A 247 -23.71 -3.92 -9.87
C PHE A 247 -23.06 -3.96 -8.49
N VAL A 248 -22.04 -3.14 -8.29
CA VAL A 248 -21.38 -2.99 -7.00
C VAL A 248 -22.03 -1.83 -6.24
N ILE A 249 -22.43 -2.08 -5.00
CA ILE A 249 -22.94 -1.05 -4.10
C ILE A 249 -21.81 -0.15 -3.63
N THR A 250 -22.04 1.15 -3.72
CA THR A 250 -21.16 2.18 -3.16
C THR A 250 -21.97 3.21 -2.39
N PHE A 251 -21.42 3.70 -1.28
CA PHE A 251 -21.99 4.79 -0.50
C PHE A 251 -21.46 6.11 -1.05
N GLN A 252 -22.34 6.97 -1.56
CA GLN A 252 -21.95 8.26 -2.14
C GLN A 252 -22.87 9.39 -1.68
N THR A 253 -22.34 10.61 -1.60
CA THR A 253 -23.14 11.78 -1.23
C THR A 253 -24.09 12.26 -2.34
N SER A 254 -24.01 11.66 -3.52
CA SER A 254 -24.88 11.94 -4.64
C SER A 254 -24.91 10.73 -5.57
N VAL A 255 -26.11 10.36 -6.03
CA VAL A 255 -26.31 9.36 -7.10
C VAL A 255 -25.52 9.74 -8.36
N LYS A 256 -25.32 11.04 -8.57
CA LYS A 256 -24.69 11.60 -9.75
C LYS A 256 -23.16 11.50 -9.76
N GLY A 257 -22.51 10.93 -8.74
CA GLY A 257 -21.05 10.81 -8.64
C GLY A 257 -20.34 12.18 -8.51
N ARG A 258 -19.18 12.22 -7.85
CA ARG A 258 -18.39 13.46 -7.76
C ARG A 258 -17.80 13.78 -9.14
N ARG A 259 -18.18 14.91 -9.75
CA ARG A 259 -17.55 15.39 -10.99
C ARG A 259 -16.06 15.61 -10.73
N THR A 260 -15.19 14.77 -11.28
CA THR A 260 -13.83 15.22 -11.60
C THR A 260 -13.98 16.17 -12.78
N LYS A 261 -13.49 17.41 -12.66
CA LYS A 261 -13.53 18.38 -13.77
C LYS A 261 -12.90 17.72 -15.01
N GLY A 262 -13.69 17.48 -16.05
CA GLY A 262 -13.23 16.98 -17.34
C GLY A 262 -13.56 15.53 -17.70
N ALA A 263 -14.10 14.71 -16.79
CA ALA A 263 -14.58 13.37 -17.16
C ALA A 263 -16.07 13.44 -17.53
N VAL A 264 -16.40 13.11 -18.78
CA VAL A 264 -17.77 12.75 -19.17
C VAL A 264 -18.21 11.61 -18.26
N LYS A 265 -19.38 11.72 -17.63
CA LYS A 265 -19.93 10.60 -16.86
C LYS A 265 -20.17 9.46 -17.83
N ASP A 266 -19.44 8.37 -17.66
CA ASP A 266 -19.77 7.11 -18.32
C ASP A 266 -21.15 6.63 -17.81
N PRO A 267 -22.22 6.73 -18.62
CA PRO A 267 -23.58 6.36 -18.22
C PRO A 267 -23.73 4.84 -18.02
N GLU A 268 -22.77 4.07 -18.55
CA GLU A 268 -22.73 2.63 -18.36
C GLU A 268 -22.22 2.29 -16.96
N ARG A 269 -21.26 3.07 -16.45
CA ARG A 269 -20.66 2.90 -15.13
C ARG A 269 -21.54 3.41 -14.00
N PHE A 270 -22.11 4.60 -14.13
CA PHE A 270 -22.91 5.25 -13.09
C PHE A 270 -24.39 5.30 -13.48
N PRO A 271 -25.33 5.24 -12.51
CA PRO A 271 -26.73 5.42 -12.81
C PRO A 271 -27.00 6.83 -13.38
N ALA A 272 -27.90 6.90 -14.35
CA ALA A 272 -28.28 8.16 -14.99
C ALA A 272 -29.08 9.06 -14.03
N ASP A 273 -30.01 8.45 -13.31
CA ASP A 273 -30.88 9.10 -12.35
C ASP A 273 -31.23 8.15 -11.18
N ASP A 274 -32.06 8.65 -10.27
CA ASP A 274 -32.52 7.94 -9.09
C ASP A 274 -33.39 6.72 -9.41
N SER A 275 -34.14 6.73 -10.52
CA SER A 275 -35.00 5.62 -10.95
C SER A 275 -34.16 4.47 -11.54
N ASP A 276 -33.19 4.81 -12.38
CA ASP A 276 -32.17 3.89 -12.87
C ASP A 276 -31.38 3.28 -11.70
N ASN A 277 -30.98 4.11 -10.71
CA ASN A 277 -30.32 3.60 -9.52
C ASN A 277 -31.16 2.58 -8.76
N MET A 278 -32.45 2.86 -8.50
CA MET A 278 -33.36 1.92 -7.82
C MET A 278 -33.47 0.59 -8.58
N SER A 279 -33.58 0.63 -9.90
CA SER A 279 -33.64 -0.58 -10.74
C SER A 279 -32.33 -1.39 -10.67
N ARG A 280 -31.18 -0.69 -10.60
CA ARG A 280 -29.87 -1.35 -10.45
C ARG A 280 -29.67 -1.96 -9.05
N LEU A 281 -30.27 -1.39 -7.99
CA LEU A 281 -30.13 -1.87 -6.61
C LEU A 281 -30.65 -3.31 -6.42
N GLU A 282 -31.66 -3.74 -7.18
CA GLU A 282 -32.18 -5.12 -7.15
C GLU A 282 -31.12 -6.17 -7.56
N ASN A 283 -30.22 -5.75 -8.46
CA ASN A 283 -29.12 -6.56 -8.99
C ASN A 283 -27.76 -6.08 -8.48
N ALA A 284 -27.74 -5.46 -7.30
CA ALA A 284 -26.54 -4.93 -6.70
C ALA A 284 -26.09 -5.73 -5.47
N GLY A 285 -24.80 -5.63 -5.16
CA GLY A 285 -24.23 -6.26 -3.98
C GLY A 285 -22.81 -5.79 -3.69
N PHE A 286 -22.17 -6.44 -2.74
CA PHE A 286 -20.77 -6.21 -2.39
C PHE A 286 -19.86 -7.18 -3.13
N VAL A 287 -18.68 -6.70 -3.52
CA VAL A 287 -17.65 -7.55 -4.12
C VAL A 287 -17.05 -8.42 -3.03
N GLN A 288 -17.03 -9.72 -3.26
CA GLN A 288 -16.49 -10.72 -2.36
C GLN A 288 -15.64 -11.73 -3.15
N GLU A 289 -14.82 -12.51 -2.47
CA GLU A 289 -14.08 -13.60 -3.11
C GLU A 289 -15.03 -14.74 -3.50
N SER A 290 -14.88 -15.32 -4.69
CA SER A 290 -15.73 -16.42 -5.15
C SER A 290 -15.44 -17.73 -4.41
N TYR A 291 -14.23 -17.90 -3.87
CA TYR A 291 -13.69 -19.17 -3.34
C TYR A 291 -13.68 -20.33 -4.35
N VAL A 292 -14.01 -20.04 -5.61
CA VAL A 292 -13.99 -21.00 -6.71
C VAL A 292 -12.73 -20.75 -7.54
N PRO A 293 -11.95 -21.80 -7.89
CA PRO A 293 -10.75 -21.64 -8.69
C PRO A 293 -11.04 -20.96 -10.03
N TRP A 294 -10.20 -20.00 -10.40
CA TRP A 294 -10.28 -19.31 -11.69
C TRP A 294 -9.25 -19.86 -12.67
N CYS A 295 -9.69 -20.15 -13.90
CA CYS A 295 -8.80 -20.58 -14.96
C CYS A 295 -8.35 -19.40 -15.82
N TYR A 296 -7.06 -19.07 -15.78
CA TYR A 296 -6.49 -18.03 -16.64
C TYR A 296 -6.34 -18.43 -18.12
N ASN A 297 -6.68 -19.66 -18.49
CA ASN A 297 -6.67 -20.12 -19.89
C ASN A 297 -8.04 -19.87 -20.54
N CYS A 298 -9.09 -20.55 -20.07
CA CYS A 298 -10.44 -20.41 -20.62
C CYS A 298 -11.26 -19.25 -20.02
N LYS A 299 -10.79 -18.62 -18.93
CA LYS A 299 -11.50 -17.57 -18.19
C LYS A 299 -12.84 -18.05 -17.60
N GLU A 300 -12.89 -19.31 -17.17
CA GLU A 300 -14.03 -19.90 -16.47
C GLU A 300 -13.65 -20.29 -15.04
N THR A 301 -14.67 -20.39 -14.18
CA THR A 301 -14.53 -20.82 -12.79
C THR A 301 -14.71 -22.33 -12.65
N GLY A 302 -14.08 -22.93 -11.63
CA GLY A 302 -14.24 -24.34 -11.23
C GLY A 302 -12.94 -25.15 -11.33
N HIS A 303 -11.95 -24.66 -12.07
CA HIS A 303 -10.67 -25.32 -12.25
C HIS A 303 -9.52 -24.30 -12.38
N VAL A 304 -8.29 -24.78 -12.19
CA VAL A 304 -7.07 -23.97 -12.43
C VAL A 304 -6.52 -24.25 -13.82
N SER A 305 -5.69 -23.36 -14.36
CA SER A 305 -5.12 -23.48 -15.71
C SER A 305 -4.38 -24.79 -16.01
N ARG A 306 -3.93 -25.53 -14.99
CA ARG A 306 -3.29 -26.84 -15.14
C ARG A 306 -4.30 -27.97 -15.39
N ALA A 307 -5.52 -27.81 -14.91
CA ALA A 307 -6.63 -28.75 -15.07
C ALA A 307 -7.68 -28.21 -16.05
N CYS A 308 -7.27 -27.33 -16.97
CA CYS A 308 -8.15 -26.78 -18.00
C CYS A 308 -8.46 -27.85 -19.06
N PRO A 309 -9.75 -28.11 -19.35
CA PRO A 309 -10.12 -29.08 -20.38
C PRO A 309 -9.87 -28.54 -21.80
N GLN A 310 -9.89 -27.22 -21.96
CA GLN A 310 -9.57 -26.55 -23.23
C GLN A 310 -8.06 -26.55 -23.47
N GLU A 311 -7.68 -26.65 -24.74
CA GLU A 311 -6.29 -26.50 -25.17
C GLU A 311 -5.69 -25.19 -24.65
N ARG A 312 -4.41 -25.23 -24.28
CA ARG A 312 -3.71 -24.04 -23.81
C ARG A 312 -3.54 -23.07 -24.97
N GLN A 313 -4.25 -21.95 -24.91
CA GLN A 313 -4.09 -20.89 -25.89
C GLN A 313 -2.65 -20.36 -25.79
N ALA A 314 -1.97 -20.26 -26.94
CA ALA A 314 -0.68 -19.59 -27.00
C ALA A 314 -0.91 -18.13 -26.57
N ARG A 315 -0.15 -17.65 -25.58
CA ARG A 315 -0.14 -16.22 -25.29
C ARG A 315 0.45 -15.51 -26.50
N ASP A 316 -0.17 -14.41 -26.91
CA ASP A 316 0.39 -13.56 -27.94
C ASP A 316 1.83 -13.18 -27.52
N PRO A 317 2.85 -13.47 -28.35
CA PRO A 317 4.22 -13.05 -28.08
C PRO A 317 4.35 -11.56 -27.78
N ALA A 318 3.46 -10.71 -28.31
CA ALA A 318 3.43 -9.28 -28.05
C ALA A 318 2.96 -8.91 -26.63
N GLU A 319 2.20 -9.76 -25.95
CA GLU A 319 1.73 -9.55 -24.57
C GLU A 319 2.69 -10.12 -23.51
N VAL A 320 3.66 -10.95 -23.91
CA VAL A 320 4.67 -11.46 -22.99
C VAL A 320 5.71 -10.37 -22.74
N PRO A 321 5.86 -9.86 -21.51
CA PRO A 321 6.86 -8.82 -21.24
C PRO A 321 8.25 -9.35 -21.58
N THR A 322 8.90 -8.74 -22.59
CA THR A 322 10.27 -9.09 -22.95
C THR A 322 11.21 -8.66 -21.83
N ILE A 323 11.88 -9.64 -21.22
CA ILE A 323 12.82 -9.37 -20.13
C ILE A 323 14.09 -8.80 -20.75
N LYS A 324 14.36 -7.52 -20.48
CA LYS A 324 15.62 -6.83 -20.79
C LYS A 324 16.65 -7.09 -19.71
N CYS A 325 17.87 -7.40 -20.12
CA CYS A 325 18.99 -7.61 -19.23
C CYS A 325 19.48 -6.28 -18.65
N VAL A 326 19.52 -6.14 -17.32
CA VAL A 326 19.96 -4.91 -16.63
C VAL A 326 21.46 -4.58 -16.86
N ASN A 327 22.24 -5.54 -17.37
CA ASN A 327 23.68 -5.38 -17.66
C ASN A 327 23.94 -4.85 -19.08
N CYS A 328 23.37 -5.50 -20.10
CA CYS A 328 23.63 -5.18 -21.51
C CYS A 328 22.43 -4.58 -22.24
N ASP A 329 21.28 -4.43 -21.58
CA ASP A 329 20.00 -3.93 -22.11
C ASP A 329 19.41 -4.76 -23.28
N GLN A 330 20.01 -5.91 -23.59
CA GLN A 330 19.51 -6.85 -24.59
C GLN A 330 18.35 -7.70 -24.05
N GLU A 331 17.43 -8.06 -24.93
CA GLU A 331 16.27 -8.91 -24.63
C GLU A 331 16.62 -10.40 -24.71
N GLY A 332 15.84 -11.24 -24.02
CA GLY A 332 15.93 -12.71 -24.13
C GLY A 332 16.75 -13.40 -23.05
N HIS A 333 17.42 -12.67 -22.15
CA HIS A 333 18.12 -13.23 -21.01
C HIS A 333 18.03 -12.30 -19.78
N ARG A 334 18.21 -12.87 -18.58
CA ARG A 334 18.29 -12.09 -17.34
C ARG A 334 19.74 -11.67 -17.09
N ALA A 335 19.97 -10.66 -16.24
CA ALA A 335 21.31 -10.21 -15.86
C ALA A 335 22.24 -11.32 -15.30
N ARG A 336 21.68 -12.45 -14.87
CA ARG A 336 22.43 -13.63 -14.44
C ARG A 336 23.00 -14.43 -15.61
N ASP A 337 22.26 -14.48 -16.71
CA ASP A 337 22.57 -15.28 -17.91
C ASP A 337 23.13 -14.38 -19.01
N CYS A 338 23.67 -13.22 -18.62
CA CYS A 338 24.26 -12.25 -19.53
C CYS A 338 25.64 -12.76 -19.99
N PRO A 339 25.88 -12.89 -21.30
CA PRO A 339 27.17 -13.30 -21.84
C PRO A 339 28.21 -12.18 -21.75
N GLU A 340 27.79 -10.92 -21.59
CA GLU A 340 28.70 -9.80 -21.37
C GLU A 340 29.19 -9.75 -19.93
N GLU A 341 30.45 -9.36 -19.75
CA GLU A 341 30.99 -9.06 -18.43
C GLU A 341 30.12 -8.01 -17.73
N ARG A 342 29.98 -8.14 -16.41
CA ARG A 342 29.18 -7.20 -15.63
C ARG A 342 29.83 -5.82 -15.73
N LYS A 343 29.17 -4.88 -16.39
CA LYS A 343 29.57 -3.47 -16.38
C LYS A 343 29.60 -3.04 -14.93
N GLN A 344 30.79 -2.77 -14.40
CA GLN A 344 30.95 -2.25 -13.05
C GLN A 344 30.23 -0.90 -13.01
N ARG A 345 28.96 -0.89 -12.60
CA ARG A 345 28.26 0.36 -12.35
C ARG A 345 29.03 1.04 -11.24
N ARG A 346 29.57 2.23 -11.53
CA ARG A 346 30.29 3.07 -10.57
C ARG A 346 29.47 3.10 -9.27
N ASN A 347 30.07 2.70 -8.15
CA ASN A 347 29.38 2.72 -6.87
C ASN A 347 28.86 4.16 -6.65
N PRO A 348 27.55 4.38 -6.47
CA PRO A 348 26.98 5.72 -6.27
C PRO A 348 27.63 6.47 -5.10
N ASN A 349 28.22 5.74 -4.16
CA ASN A 349 28.85 6.25 -2.95
C ASN A 349 30.38 6.40 -3.05
N ALA A 350 30.97 6.16 -4.23
CA ALA A 350 32.38 6.43 -4.46
C ALA A 350 32.65 7.93 -4.66
N CYS A 351 33.79 8.40 -4.14
CA CYS A 351 34.26 9.76 -4.29
C CYS A 351 34.30 10.17 -5.77
N ARG A 352 33.61 11.27 -6.12
CA ARG A 352 33.55 11.73 -7.52
C ARG A 352 34.87 12.28 -8.07
N ASN A 353 35.86 12.52 -7.21
CA ASN A 353 37.19 12.95 -7.60
C ASN A 353 38.12 11.75 -7.87
N CYS A 354 38.33 10.88 -6.87
CA CYS A 354 39.29 9.77 -6.98
C CYS A 354 38.68 8.38 -7.23
N GLY A 355 37.35 8.22 -7.15
CA GLY A 355 36.67 6.94 -7.36
C GLY A 355 36.73 5.96 -6.19
N GLU A 356 37.38 6.32 -5.07
CA GLU A 356 37.45 5.48 -3.87
C GLU A 356 36.25 5.67 -2.96
N GLU A 357 35.88 4.62 -2.24
CA GLU A 357 34.75 4.60 -1.30
C GLU A 357 35.16 5.16 0.06
N GLY A 358 34.19 5.66 0.85
CA GLY A 358 34.41 6.08 2.24
C GLY A 358 34.66 7.57 2.47
N HIS A 359 34.66 8.42 1.44
CA HIS A 359 34.72 9.88 1.60
C HIS A 359 34.02 10.64 0.47
N GLU A 360 33.55 11.86 0.74
CA GLU A 360 33.01 12.75 -0.28
C GLU A 360 34.11 13.49 -1.04
N ALA A 361 33.81 14.00 -2.25
CA ALA A 361 34.77 14.79 -3.04
C ALA A 361 35.28 16.07 -2.34
N LYS A 362 34.64 16.51 -1.25
CA LYS A 362 35.08 17.64 -0.42
C LYS A 362 36.18 17.25 0.57
N GLU A 363 36.21 15.98 0.97
CA GLU A 363 37.11 15.39 1.96
C GLU A 363 38.19 14.53 1.28
N CYS A 364 38.25 14.60 -0.05
CA CYS A 364 39.22 13.88 -0.85
C CYS A 364 40.59 14.55 -0.71
N GLU A 365 41.54 13.84 -0.11
CA GLU A 365 42.94 14.28 0.04
C GLU A 365 43.69 14.32 -1.30
N LYS A 366 43.21 13.56 -2.30
CA LYS A 366 43.82 13.54 -3.63
C LYS A 366 43.56 14.85 -4.38
N PRO A 367 44.54 15.35 -5.14
CA PRO A 367 44.36 16.55 -5.95
C PRO A 367 43.18 16.41 -6.90
N ARG A 368 42.58 17.54 -7.26
CA ARG A 368 41.42 17.58 -8.16
C ARG A 368 41.85 17.07 -9.53
N ASP A 369 41.42 15.88 -9.90
CA ASP A 369 41.64 15.30 -11.22
C ASP A 369 40.34 15.36 -12.03
N ALA A 370 40.40 16.03 -13.18
CA ALA A 370 39.25 16.21 -14.05
C ALA A 370 38.99 14.99 -14.94
N SER A 371 39.94 14.06 -15.04
CA SER A 371 39.87 12.89 -15.93
C SER A 371 38.64 12.01 -15.66
N ASN A 372 38.27 11.85 -14.39
CA ASN A 372 37.22 10.94 -13.93
C ASN A 372 35.90 11.62 -13.60
N VAL A 373 35.79 12.93 -13.87
CA VAL A 373 34.63 13.79 -13.55
C VAL A 373 33.78 14.01 -14.79
N GLN A 374 32.50 13.62 -14.70
CA GLN A 374 31.49 13.92 -15.71
C GLN A 374 30.91 15.33 -15.48
N CYS A 375 30.95 16.18 -16.50
CA CYS A 375 30.38 17.51 -16.44
C CYS A 375 28.85 17.46 -16.40
N ARG A 376 28.22 18.07 -15.41
CA ARG A 376 26.74 18.14 -15.29
C ARG A 376 26.04 19.05 -16.32
N LYS A 377 26.80 19.82 -17.12
CA LYS A 377 26.23 20.73 -18.12
C LYS A 377 26.18 20.12 -19.51
N CYS A 378 27.19 19.33 -19.87
CA CYS A 378 27.33 18.75 -21.21
C CYS A 378 27.55 17.24 -21.20
N GLU A 379 27.51 16.60 -20.02
CA GLU A 379 27.65 15.16 -19.77
C GLU A 379 28.96 14.51 -20.25
N LYS A 380 29.92 15.31 -20.72
CA LYS A 380 31.26 14.87 -21.16
C LYS A 380 32.23 14.77 -19.98
N MET A 381 33.17 13.84 -20.08
CA MET A 381 34.24 13.62 -19.10
C MET A 381 35.41 14.60 -19.32
N GLY A 382 36.29 14.77 -18.33
CA GLY A 382 37.57 15.46 -18.51
C GLY A 382 37.60 16.93 -18.07
N HIS A 383 36.49 17.48 -17.55
CA HIS A 383 36.44 18.87 -17.05
C HIS A 383 35.34 19.06 -15.99
N PHE A 384 35.52 20.05 -15.11
CA PHE A 384 34.51 20.42 -14.13
C PHE A 384 33.43 21.31 -14.77
N SER A 385 32.21 21.29 -14.24
CA SER A 385 31.11 22.12 -14.77
C SER A 385 31.35 23.64 -14.74
N LYS A 386 32.39 24.10 -14.03
CA LYS A 386 32.86 25.48 -14.06
C LYS A 386 33.70 25.79 -15.31
N ASP A 387 34.42 24.80 -15.81
CA ASP A 387 35.38 24.90 -16.91
C ASP A 387 34.85 24.21 -18.18
N CYS A 388 33.52 24.11 -18.28
CA CYS A 388 32.85 23.49 -19.40
C CYS A 388 33.09 24.29 -20.68
N PRO A 389 33.76 23.73 -21.70
CA PRO A 389 34.00 24.42 -22.96
C PRO A 389 32.71 24.71 -23.72
N ASP A 390 31.69 23.86 -23.51
CA ASP A 390 30.35 24.00 -24.09
C ASP A 390 29.38 24.79 -23.18
N ALA A 391 29.89 25.53 -22.18
CA ALA A 391 29.02 26.34 -21.33
C ALA A 391 28.35 27.45 -22.16
N PRO A 392 27.05 27.74 -21.95
CA PRO A 392 26.41 28.88 -22.61
C PRO A 392 27.17 30.17 -22.30
N LYS A 393 27.47 30.96 -23.34
CA LYS A 393 28.26 32.18 -23.24
C LYS A 393 27.64 33.11 -22.20
N THR A 394 28.41 33.48 -21.18
CA THR A 394 27.93 34.34 -20.10
C THR A 394 27.82 35.77 -20.61
N THR A 395 26.64 36.38 -20.48
CA THR A 395 26.43 37.81 -20.71
C THR A 395 26.96 38.63 -19.54
N CYS A 396 27.59 39.76 -19.84
CA CYS A 396 28.14 40.65 -18.84
C CYS A 396 27.02 41.36 -18.07
N ARG A 397 26.88 41.13 -16.76
CA ARG A 397 25.84 41.77 -15.93
C ARG A 397 25.97 43.30 -15.78
N ASN A 398 27.00 43.93 -16.34
CA ASN A 398 27.19 45.39 -16.32
C ASN A 398 26.67 46.06 -17.62
N CYS A 399 27.06 45.52 -18.77
CA CYS A 399 26.75 46.07 -20.10
C CYS A 399 25.90 45.16 -20.99
N ASP A 400 25.49 44.00 -20.49
CA ASP A 400 24.71 42.95 -21.16
C ASP A 400 25.35 42.34 -22.43
N GLN A 401 26.60 42.71 -22.74
CA GLN A 401 27.34 42.17 -23.87
C GLN A 401 27.95 40.79 -23.57
N GLU A 402 28.03 39.93 -24.59
CA GLU A 402 28.62 38.60 -24.50
C GLU A 402 30.15 38.65 -24.59
N GLY A 403 30.82 37.64 -24.02
CA GLY A 403 32.27 37.43 -24.20
C GLY A 403 33.17 37.92 -23.07
N HIS A 404 32.62 38.58 -22.04
CA HIS A 404 33.35 38.94 -20.83
C HIS A 404 32.45 38.90 -19.59
N ARG A 405 33.05 38.74 -18.40
CA ARG A 405 32.32 38.86 -17.13
C ARG A 405 32.30 40.32 -16.68
N ALA A 406 31.36 40.69 -15.81
CA ALA A 406 31.26 42.05 -15.25
C ALA A 406 32.54 42.55 -14.54
N ALA A 407 33.48 41.67 -14.20
CA ALA A 407 34.78 42.05 -13.64
C ALA A 407 35.77 42.60 -14.70
N GLU A 408 35.62 42.17 -15.95
CA GLU A 408 36.48 42.52 -17.10
C GLU A 408 35.74 43.46 -18.07
N CYS A 409 34.65 44.08 -17.60
CA CYS A 409 33.86 44.99 -18.41
C CYS A 409 34.61 46.30 -18.64
N PRO A 410 34.86 46.70 -19.90
CA PRO A 410 35.53 47.97 -20.20
C PRO A 410 34.63 49.19 -19.94
N GLU A 411 33.32 48.99 -19.81
CA GLU A 411 32.39 50.05 -19.44
C GLU A 411 32.44 50.33 -17.93
N PRO A 412 32.33 51.62 -17.52
CA PRO A 412 32.27 51.98 -16.11
C PRO A 412 31.14 51.22 -15.42
N LYS A 413 31.43 50.67 -14.23
CA LYS A 413 30.43 49.93 -13.45
C LYS A 413 29.24 50.86 -13.19
N LYS A 414 28.05 50.50 -13.68
CA LYS A 414 26.81 51.22 -13.34
C LYS A 414 26.72 51.26 -11.81
N GLY A 415 26.56 52.47 -11.26
CA GLY A 415 26.71 52.79 -9.84
C GLY A 415 26.16 51.69 -8.93
N MET A 416 27.06 50.99 -8.22
CA MET A 416 26.66 49.98 -7.26
C MET A 416 26.35 50.68 -5.95
N THR A 417 25.08 50.96 -5.71
CA THR A 417 24.57 51.40 -4.40
C THR A 417 24.58 50.22 -3.44
N CYS A 418 25.03 50.46 -2.22
CA CYS A 418 25.05 49.45 -1.18
C CYS A 418 23.62 49.12 -0.75
N ASN A 419 23.17 47.87 -0.96
CA ASN A 419 21.86 47.38 -0.49
C ASN A 419 21.73 47.26 1.06
N ASN A 420 22.57 47.94 1.82
CA ASN A 420 22.49 48.05 3.29
C ASN A 420 22.36 49.53 3.73
N CYS A 421 23.24 50.42 3.26
CA CYS A 421 23.22 51.84 3.63
C CYS A 421 22.79 52.80 2.51
N GLY A 422 22.64 52.32 1.27
CA GLY A 422 22.26 53.14 0.11
C GLY A 422 23.40 53.93 -0.53
N GLU A 423 24.57 54.01 0.11
CA GLU A 423 25.73 54.75 -0.41
C GLU A 423 26.41 54.03 -1.58
N GLU A 424 26.96 54.79 -2.51
CA GLU A 424 27.64 54.27 -3.69
C GLU A 424 29.09 53.87 -3.40
N GLY A 425 29.60 52.88 -4.14
CA GLY A 425 31.04 52.56 -4.17
C GLY A 425 31.47 51.31 -3.38
N HIS A 426 30.56 50.63 -2.68
CA HIS A 426 30.87 49.38 -1.96
C HIS A 426 29.72 48.37 -2.00
N ARG A 427 30.04 47.07 -1.79
CA ARG A 427 29.02 46.01 -1.71
C ARG A 427 28.52 45.86 -0.28
N ARG A 428 27.35 45.24 -0.11
CA ARG A 428 26.80 44.86 1.22
C ARG A 428 27.81 44.14 2.12
N VAL A 429 28.71 43.34 1.54
CA VAL A 429 29.75 42.59 2.26
C VAL A 429 30.85 43.51 2.80
N ASP A 430 31.12 44.60 2.08
CA ASP A 430 32.18 45.57 2.36
C ASP A 430 31.61 46.83 3.05
N CYS A 431 30.36 46.77 3.53
CA CYS A 431 29.66 47.88 4.15
C CYS A 431 30.05 48.02 5.62
N THR A 432 30.64 49.17 5.98
CA THR A 432 31.02 49.51 7.36
C THR A 432 29.82 49.91 8.21
N ASN A 433 28.69 50.28 7.59
CA ASN A 433 27.47 50.62 8.29
C ASN A 433 26.79 49.35 8.85
N PRO A 434 26.18 49.42 10.06
CA PRO A 434 25.49 48.29 10.67
C PRO A 434 24.40 47.73 9.74
N ARG A 435 24.17 46.42 9.79
CA ARG A 435 23.16 45.76 8.95
C ARG A 435 21.75 46.21 9.32
N LYS A 436 21.09 46.94 8.42
CA LYS A 436 19.68 47.30 8.54
C LYS A 436 18.82 46.17 7.99
N ILE A 437 18.23 45.37 8.88
CA ILE A 437 17.26 44.33 8.50
C ILE A 437 15.90 45.01 8.39
N ILE A 438 15.50 45.38 7.19
CA ILE A 438 14.20 46.02 6.92
C ILE A 438 13.18 44.94 6.56
N CYS A 439 12.02 44.95 7.21
CA CYS A 439 10.97 43.98 6.98
C CYS A 439 10.18 44.28 5.70
N ASN A 440 10.18 43.37 4.72
CA ASN A 440 9.42 43.52 3.47
C ASN A 440 7.88 43.60 3.63
N ASN A 441 7.36 43.35 4.84
CA ASN A 441 5.93 43.46 5.13
C ASN A 441 5.56 44.85 5.69
N CYS A 442 6.34 45.37 6.66
CA CYS A 442 6.00 46.61 7.37
C CYS A 442 7.04 47.74 7.30
N ASP A 443 8.14 47.55 6.55
CA ASP A 443 9.29 48.46 6.41
C ASP A 443 10.00 48.85 7.71
N GLU A 444 9.67 48.20 8.82
CA GLU A 444 10.34 48.41 10.11
C GLU A 444 11.67 47.65 10.19
N GLU A 445 12.62 48.24 10.91
CA GLU A 445 13.95 47.67 11.12
C GLU A 445 13.93 46.61 12.25
N GLY A 446 14.81 45.61 12.16
CA GLY A 446 15.10 44.66 13.25
C GLY A 446 14.52 43.25 13.10
N HIS A 447 13.66 42.99 12.10
CA HIS A 447 13.08 41.66 11.89
C HIS A 447 12.86 41.33 10.40
N VAL A 448 12.80 40.05 10.06
CA VAL A 448 12.48 39.58 8.70
C VAL A 448 10.97 39.37 8.55
N GLY A 449 10.45 39.38 7.32
CA GLY A 449 9.01 39.26 7.06
C GLY A 449 8.31 38.00 7.61
N ARG A 450 9.06 36.99 8.08
CA ARG A 450 8.52 35.83 8.80
C ARG A 450 8.21 36.14 10.27
N ASP A 451 9.00 37.01 10.89
CA ASP A 451 8.95 37.37 12.30
C ASP A 451 8.30 38.76 12.49
N CYS A 452 7.53 39.19 11.49
CA CYS A 452 6.82 40.46 11.50
C CYS A 452 5.65 40.41 12.48
N PRO A 453 5.59 41.30 13.48
CA PRO A 453 4.49 41.34 14.45
C PRO A 453 3.19 41.88 13.83
N LYS A 454 3.29 42.55 12.67
CA LYS A 454 2.12 43.08 11.94
C LYS A 454 1.56 42.03 10.98
N PRO A 455 0.22 41.98 10.80
CA PRO A 455 -0.40 41.10 9.83
C PRO A 455 0.14 41.38 8.43
N LYS A 456 0.16 40.34 7.58
CA LYS A 456 0.63 40.46 6.20
C LYS A 456 -0.34 41.32 5.40
N ASP A 457 0.14 42.44 4.88
CA ASP A 457 -0.65 43.31 4.01
C ASP A 457 -0.76 42.67 2.60
N PRO A 458 -1.97 42.27 2.15
CA PRO A 458 -2.16 41.68 0.82
C PRO A 458 -1.64 42.59 -0.29
N ALA A 459 -1.71 43.92 -0.14
CA ALA A 459 -1.25 44.90 -1.14
C ALA A 459 0.24 44.77 -1.47
N ARG A 460 1.05 44.29 -0.52
CA ARG A 460 2.50 44.12 -0.65
C ARG A 460 2.92 42.71 -1.06
N VAL A 461 1.97 41.78 -1.16
CA VAL A 461 2.23 40.39 -1.55
C VAL A 461 2.15 40.25 -3.07
N LYS A 462 3.26 39.83 -3.70
CA LYS A 462 3.30 39.43 -5.11
C LYS A 462 2.81 37.99 -5.26
N CYS A 463 1.79 37.78 -6.09
CA CYS A 463 1.24 36.47 -6.39
C CYS A 463 2.24 35.63 -7.21
N ARG A 464 2.60 34.44 -6.72
CA ARG A 464 3.50 33.51 -7.44
C ARG A 464 2.86 32.83 -8.66
N ASN A 465 1.55 33.00 -8.88
CA ASN A 465 0.85 32.43 -10.03
C ASN A 465 0.79 33.43 -11.20
N CYS A 466 0.33 34.66 -10.95
CA CYS A 466 0.11 35.69 -11.97
C CYS A 466 1.03 36.93 -11.88
N ASP A 467 1.96 36.97 -10.93
CA ASP A 467 2.90 38.08 -10.68
C ASP A 467 2.27 39.42 -10.29
N GLU A 468 0.95 39.47 -10.09
CA GLU A 468 0.23 40.67 -9.64
C GLU A 468 0.36 40.86 -8.12
N MET A 469 0.38 42.12 -7.70
CA MET A 469 0.37 42.52 -6.28
C MET A 469 -1.07 42.44 -5.73
N GLY A 470 -1.23 42.28 -4.41
CA GLY A 470 -2.54 42.36 -3.77
C GLY A 470 -3.11 41.04 -3.25
N HIS A 471 -2.51 39.89 -3.60
CA HIS A 471 -3.04 38.59 -3.20
C HIS A 471 -1.98 37.48 -3.21
N SER A 472 -2.24 36.42 -2.43
CA SER A 472 -1.40 35.22 -2.42
C SER A 472 -1.75 34.26 -3.56
N ALA A 473 -0.86 33.31 -3.89
CA ALA A 473 -1.13 32.30 -4.92
C ALA A 473 -2.32 31.35 -4.61
N LYS A 474 -2.88 31.40 -3.39
CA LYS A 474 -4.10 30.68 -3.00
C LYS A 474 -5.37 31.45 -3.34
N GLU A 475 -5.31 32.77 -3.30
CA GLU A 475 -6.44 33.69 -3.55
C GLU A 475 -6.36 34.33 -4.95
N CYS A 476 -5.51 33.77 -5.81
CA CYS A 476 -5.34 34.25 -7.17
C CYS A 476 -6.64 34.09 -7.99
N PRO A 477 -7.19 35.17 -8.56
CA PRO A 477 -8.39 35.10 -9.39
C PRO A 477 -8.11 34.44 -10.74
N LYS A 478 -6.85 34.47 -11.21
CA LYS A 478 -6.45 33.79 -12.44
C LYS A 478 -6.27 32.28 -12.22
N PRO A 479 -6.64 31.44 -13.20
CA PRO A 479 -6.40 30.01 -13.14
C PRO A 479 -4.91 29.72 -12.90
N ARG A 480 -4.63 28.63 -12.19
CA ARG A 480 -3.26 28.20 -11.92
C ARG A 480 -2.60 27.72 -13.19
N ASP A 481 -1.50 28.36 -13.57
CA ASP A 481 -0.69 27.94 -14.69
C ASP A 481 0.26 26.83 -14.24
N MET A 482 -0.05 25.59 -14.62
CA MET A 482 0.75 24.42 -14.25
C MET A 482 2.18 24.50 -14.81
N ALA A 483 2.39 25.18 -15.95
CA ALA A 483 3.72 25.31 -16.57
C ALA A 483 4.72 26.10 -15.70
N ARG A 484 4.21 26.92 -14.76
CA ARG A 484 5.03 27.68 -13.80
C ARG A 484 5.32 26.94 -12.51
N ILE A 485 4.70 25.77 -12.31
CA ILE A 485 4.82 25.01 -11.07
C ILE A 485 5.96 24.01 -11.21
N LYS A 486 6.98 24.17 -10.36
CA LYS A 486 8.10 23.24 -10.25
C LYS A 486 7.73 22.09 -9.31
N CYS A 487 7.86 20.86 -9.78
CA CYS A 487 7.75 19.67 -8.95
C CYS A 487 8.89 19.63 -7.94
N ASN A 488 8.58 19.48 -6.66
CA ASN A 488 9.62 19.42 -5.62
C ASN A 488 10.33 18.05 -5.59
N GLU A 489 9.78 17.03 -6.24
CA GLU A 489 10.35 15.68 -6.27
C GLU A 489 11.32 15.51 -7.45
N CYS A 490 10.89 15.74 -8.70
CA CYS A 490 11.75 15.61 -9.88
C CYS A 490 12.37 16.93 -10.37
N GLY A 491 11.95 18.09 -9.82
CA GLY A 491 12.45 19.40 -10.25
C GLY A 491 11.92 19.88 -11.61
N GLU A 492 11.13 19.10 -12.32
CA GLU A 492 10.54 19.46 -13.60
C GLU A 492 9.34 20.39 -13.42
N MET A 493 9.11 21.28 -14.38
CA MET A 493 7.97 22.19 -14.39
C MET A 493 6.71 21.48 -14.92
N GLY A 494 5.51 21.97 -14.64
CA GLY A 494 4.29 21.48 -15.31
C GLY A 494 3.39 20.56 -14.46
N HIS A 495 3.84 20.12 -13.29
CA HIS A 495 3.06 19.20 -12.44
C HIS A 495 3.36 19.37 -10.95
N TRP A 496 2.45 18.88 -10.11
CA TRP A 496 2.65 18.80 -8.67
C TRP A 496 3.35 17.49 -8.30
N SER A 497 4.14 17.49 -7.22
CA SER A 497 4.82 16.31 -6.67
C SER A 497 3.92 15.06 -6.57
N ARG A 498 2.64 15.24 -6.18
CA ARG A 498 1.68 14.12 -6.09
C ARG A 498 1.41 13.43 -7.44
N ASN A 499 1.48 14.17 -8.53
CA ASN A 499 1.28 13.71 -9.90
C ASN A 499 2.61 13.53 -10.64
N CYS A 500 3.74 13.47 -9.91
CA CYS A 500 5.03 13.18 -10.51
C CYS A 500 5.03 11.75 -11.05
N THR A 501 5.31 11.61 -12.35
CA THR A 501 5.52 10.31 -13.01
C THR A 501 6.98 9.87 -12.91
N ASN A 502 7.90 10.83 -12.73
CA ASN A 502 9.33 10.61 -12.54
C ASN A 502 9.68 10.59 -11.04
N LYS A 503 8.92 9.83 -10.24
CA LYS A 503 9.29 9.58 -8.84
C LYS A 503 10.58 8.80 -8.85
N SER A 504 11.68 9.43 -8.45
CA SER A 504 12.96 8.74 -8.31
C SER A 504 12.80 7.63 -7.27
N ALA A 505 12.84 6.36 -7.71
CA ALA A 505 13.07 5.22 -6.84
C ALA A 505 14.54 5.24 -6.43
N GLY A 506 14.87 6.02 -5.39
CA GLY A 506 16.24 6.24 -4.96
C GLY A 506 16.37 7.47 -4.09
N GLY A 507 15.81 7.37 -2.89
CA GLY A 507 16.07 8.25 -1.76
C GLY A 507 15.88 7.38 -0.52
N ASP A 508 17.00 6.82 -0.09
CA ASP A 508 17.25 6.25 1.23
C ASP A 508 16.52 7.00 2.35
N ASP A 509 15.93 6.22 3.26
CA ASP A 509 15.48 6.63 4.58
C ASP A 509 16.67 7.14 5.41
N SER A 510 17.15 8.33 5.09
CA SER A 510 17.86 9.17 6.05
C SER A 510 16.84 10.10 6.69
N PHE A 511 16.36 9.66 7.85
CA PHE A 511 15.84 10.54 8.88
C PHE A 511 16.80 11.73 9.05
N ASN A 512 16.48 12.89 8.46
CA ASN A 512 17.04 14.15 8.93
C ASN A 512 16.04 14.80 9.89
N ALA A 513 16.08 14.28 11.12
CA ALA A 513 15.61 15.00 12.28
C ALA A 513 16.74 15.90 12.78
N THR A 514 16.76 17.18 12.38
CA THR A 514 17.21 18.34 13.18
C THR A 514 16.77 19.61 12.43
N SER A 515 15.97 20.56 12.95
CA SER A 515 15.55 20.85 14.32
C SER A 515 14.33 21.78 14.34
N GLY A 516 13.56 21.66 15.43
CA GLY A 516 12.49 22.54 15.88
C GLY A 516 11.24 21.72 16.24
N GLY A 517 11.06 21.15 17.43
CA GLY A 517 11.50 21.58 18.76
C GLY A 517 10.24 21.78 19.61
N GLY A 518 9.89 20.77 20.40
CA GLY A 518 8.81 20.78 21.38
C GLY A 518 9.16 19.77 22.46
N ALA A 519 9.59 20.28 23.61
CA ALA A 519 10.26 19.58 24.69
C ALA A 519 9.29 18.80 25.60
N ASP A 520 9.74 17.63 26.02
CA ASP A 520 9.36 17.03 27.30
C ASP A 520 9.85 17.93 28.44
N HIS A 521 8.93 18.34 29.31
CA HIS A 521 9.27 18.74 30.67
C HIS A 521 8.88 17.61 31.62
N GLY A 522 9.91 16.97 32.17
CA GLY A 522 9.80 16.09 33.32
C GLY A 522 9.19 16.83 34.51
N SER A 523 8.25 16.13 35.15
CA SER A 523 7.69 16.49 36.45
C SER A 523 8.62 16.09 37.57
N ALA A 524 8.80 16.96 38.56
CA ALA A 524 8.98 16.63 39.97
C ALA A 524 8.93 17.92 40.83
N PRO A 525 8.60 17.88 42.13
CA PRO A 525 7.83 16.87 42.87
C PRO A 525 6.61 17.51 43.59
N ALA A 526 5.55 16.73 43.82
CA ALA A 526 4.56 17.06 44.84
C ALA A 526 4.59 15.97 45.91
N VAL A 527 4.70 16.45 47.14
CA VAL A 527 4.86 15.73 48.39
C VAL A 527 3.66 14.82 48.65
N ALA A 528 3.95 13.62 49.18
CA ALA A 528 2.97 12.64 49.57
C ALA A 528 2.06 13.13 50.70
N VAL A 529 0.76 12.89 50.56
CA VAL A 529 -0.05 12.44 51.68
C VAL A 529 -1.14 11.50 51.18
N ASP A 530 -1.10 10.33 51.78
CA ASP A 530 -2.02 9.21 51.78
C ASP A 530 -3.43 9.65 52.23
N THR A 531 -4.47 8.99 51.71
CA THR A 531 -5.57 8.36 52.48
C THR A 531 -6.73 8.01 51.55
N THR A 532 -6.84 6.71 51.28
CA THR A 532 -8.05 5.88 51.28
C THR A 532 -9.46 6.50 51.23
N GLN A 533 -10.28 5.84 50.39
CA GLN A 533 -11.66 5.39 50.65
C GLN A 533 -12.89 6.30 50.44
N GLN A 534 -13.80 5.74 49.63
CA GLN A 534 -15.27 5.62 49.83
C GLN A 534 -16.25 6.69 49.30
N LEU A 535 -17.16 6.14 48.49
CA LEU A 535 -18.63 6.24 48.46
C LEU A 535 -19.36 7.57 48.18
N TRP A 536 -20.37 7.37 47.34
CA TRP A 536 -21.51 8.23 47.05
C TRP A 536 -22.34 8.54 48.31
N LYS A 537 -22.88 9.76 48.39
CA LYS A 537 -24.25 10.01 48.86
C LYS A 537 -24.76 11.40 48.46
N GLN A 538 -26.06 11.41 48.19
CA GLN A 538 -26.91 12.55 47.84
C GLN A 538 -27.35 13.35 49.08
N ASP A 539 -27.95 14.50 48.78
CA ASP A 539 -29.06 15.17 49.47
C ASP A 539 -28.82 16.27 50.53
N GLU A 540 -29.44 17.40 50.16
CA GLU A 540 -30.17 18.43 50.92
C GLU A 540 -29.49 19.63 51.62
N PRO A 541 -30.20 20.79 51.64
CA PRO A 541 -29.65 22.10 52.02
C PRO A 541 -30.19 22.61 53.36
N GLU A 542 -29.40 23.33 54.15
CA GLU A 542 -29.94 24.28 55.16
C GLU A 542 -29.02 25.48 55.42
N ALA A 543 -29.68 26.55 55.85
CA ALA A 543 -29.24 27.92 55.99
C ALA A 543 -28.30 28.18 57.17
N SER A 544 -27.52 29.27 57.11
CA SER A 544 -27.66 30.45 57.99
C SER A 544 -26.40 31.33 58.04
N GLY A 545 -26.62 32.65 57.94
CA GLY A 545 -26.07 33.61 58.91
C GLY A 545 -24.77 34.38 58.59
N GLY A 546 -24.95 35.64 58.13
CA GLY A 546 -24.25 36.88 58.58
C GLY A 546 -22.72 37.02 58.35
N GLY A 547 -22.14 38.18 58.04
CA GLY A 547 -22.61 39.56 57.93
C GLY A 547 -21.40 40.53 58.00
N GLY A 548 -21.53 41.73 57.43
CA GLY A 548 -20.70 42.93 57.65
C GLY A 548 -19.35 42.96 56.91
N TRP A 549 -18.94 44.01 56.19
CA TRP A 549 -19.29 45.45 56.22
C TRP A 549 -19.31 46.04 54.81
#